data_AF-A0A9Q0D3R9-F1
#
_entry.id   AF-A0A9Q0D3R9-F1
#
_cell.length_a   1.000
_cell.length_b   1.000
_cell.length_c   1.000
_cell.angle_alpha   90.00
_cell.angle_beta   90.00
_cell.angle_gamma   90.00
#
_symmetry.space_group_name_H-M   'P 1'
#
loop_
_entity.id
_entity.type
_entity.pdbx_description
1 polymer ?
#
loop_
_entity_poly.entity_id
_entity_poly.type
_entity_poly.pdbx_seq_one_letter_code
_entity_poly.pdbx_strand_id
1 'polypeptide(L)'
;MGLTVNTIKTEVVCQWSANIPSTPPTFTAAGEQLSVVPSFRYLGSILSEDNTIDNEVQNRIKQASAAFGRLRRRVFQNKNLHLRTKVCVYQAICVTTLLYSCEAWVTYSRHIRALEQFHIRCLQRILGITWRDRVPHSEVLSKTNCRSIEATITQHQLRWLGHVVRMPSNRLPRRVLYGQLHHGRRSAGGQKKRYKDQLKTALKTCKIRPEALEDVAAD
;
A
#
# COMPACT_ATOMS: atom_id res chain seq x y z
N MET A 1 31.46 -8.82 18.81
CA MET A 1 30.03 -9.11 18.60
C MET A 1 29.92 -10.53 18.06
N GLY A 2 29.48 -11.50 18.86
CA GLY A 2 29.41 -12.93 18.49
C GLY A 2 28.17 -13.32 17.69
N LEU A 3 27.80 -12.52 16.69
CA LEU A 3 26.64 -12.78 15.82
C LEU A 3 27.12 -13.21 14.43
N THR A 4 26.51 -14.26 13.88
CA THR A 4 26.76 -14.79 12.53
C THR A 4 25.61 -14.45 11.59
N VAL A 5 25.93 -14.06 10.36
CA VAL A 5 24.95 -13.74 9.32
C VAL A 5 24.44 -15.04 8.70
N ASN A 6 23.12 -15.17 8.56
CA ASN A 6 22.54 -16.24 7.76
C ASN A 6 22.52 -15.81 6.29
N THR A 7 23.51 -16.25 5.55
CA THR A 7 23.72 -15.91 4.13
C THR A 7 22.60 -16.45 3.23
N ILE A 8 21.98 -17.58 3.59
CA ILE A 8 20.85 -18.18 2.84
C ILE A 8 19.61 -17.27 2.86
N LYS A 9 19.32 -16.63 3.99
CA LYS A 9 18.17 -15.70 4.13
C LYS A 9 18.50 -14.26 3.71
N THR A 10 19.78 -13.95 3.51
CA THR A 10 20.23 -12.59 3.24
C THR A 10 20.32 -12.40 1.73
N GLU A 11 19.40 -11.60 1.19
CA GLU A 11 19.33 -11.28 -0.22
C GLU A 11 19.52 -9.77 -0.40
N VAL A 12 20.01 -9.35 -1.57
CA VAL A 12 20.22 -7.93 -1.90
C VAL A 12 19.28 -7.52 -3.01
N VAL A 13 18.52 -6.43 -2.78
CA VAL A 13 17.77 -5.73 -3.84
C VAL A 13 18.50 -4.44 -4.18
N CYS A 14 18.80 -4.27 -5.45
CA CYS A 14 19.40 -3.04 -5.96
C CYS A 14 18.33 -2.17 -6.63
N GLN A 15 18.34 -0.88 -6.32
CA GLN A 15 17.40 0.08 -6.90
C GLN A 15 18.14 1.02 -7.85
N TRP A 16 17.86 0.88 -9.14
CA TRP A 16 18.61 1.55 -10.21
C TRP A 16 17.99 2.91 -10.58
N SER A 17 18.82 3.92 -10.81
CA SER A 17 18.35 5.28 -11.12
C SER A 17 18.07 5.51 -12.61
N ALA A 18 18.88 4.94 -13.51
CA ALA A 18 18.70 5.05 -14.96
C ALA A 18 19.44 3.97 -15.77
N ASN A 19 20.55 3.42 -15.23
CA ASN A 19 21.37 2.42 -15.91
C ASN A 19 21.44 1.16 -15.05
N ILE A 20 20.68 0.14 -15.43
CA ILE A 20 20.83 -1.20 -14.84
C ILE A 20 22.12 -1.77 -15.43
N PRO A 21 23.16 -2.05 -14.62
CA PRO A 21 24.37 -2.64 -15.13
C PRO A 21 24.07 -4.03 -15.71
N SER A 22 24.70 -4.38 -16.83
CA SER A 22 24.52 -5.69 -17.48
C SER A 22 24.90 -6.85 -16.57
N THR A 23 25.87 -6.62 -15.68
CA THR A 23 26.21 -7.51 -14.58
C THR A 23 25.91 -6.83 -13.24
N PRO A 24 25.08 -7.44 -12.38
CA PRO A 24 24.84 -6.87 -11.06
C PRO A 24 26.15 -6.90 -10.23
N PRO A 25 26.37 -5.91 -9.37
CA PRO A 25 27.53 -5.87 -8.49
C PRO A 25 27.52 -7.09 -7.56
N THR A 26 28.72 -7.59 -7.25
CA THR A 26 28.88 -8.70 -6.32
C THR A 26 28.87 -8.16 -4.90
N PHE A 27 27.98 -8.70 -4.07
CA PHE A 27 27.94 -8.40 -2.64
C PHE A 27 28.40 -9.61 -1.86
N THR A 28 29.26 -9.41 -0.87
CA THR A 28 29.75 -10.48 0.00
C THR A 28 29.43 -10.16 1.46
N ALA A 29 29.05 -11.18 2.22
CA ALA A 29 28.88 -11.11 3.66
C ALA A 29 29.36 -12.42 4.28
N ALA A 30 30.12 -12.32 5.38
CA ALA A 30 30.73 -13.49 6.05
C ALA A 30 31.57 -14.39 5.11
N GLY A 31 32.18 -13.82 4.07
CA GLY A 31 32.99 -14.56 3.09
C GLY A 31 32.19 -15.26 1.98
N GLU A 32 30.86 -15.22 2.02
CA GLU A 32 29.99 -15.79 0.99
C GLU A 32 29.37 -14.70 0.11
N GLN A 33 29.11 -15.05 -1.15
CA GLN A 33 28.42 -14.19 -2.10
C GLN A 33 26.92 -14.20 -1.83
N LEU A 34 26.33 -13.01 -1.69
CA LEU A 34 24.89 -12.84 -1.51
C LEU A 34 24.16 -12.86 -2.86
N SER A 35 22.95 -13.41 -2.87
CA SER A 35 22.08 -13.39 -4.05
C SER A 35 21.50 -12.00 -4.27
N VAL A 36 21.58 -11.52 -5.52
CA VAL A 36 20.91 -10.29 -5.94
C VAL A 36 19.56 -10.66 -6.54
N VAL A 37 18.47 -10.14 -5.96
CA VAL A 37 17.10 -10.49 -6.34
C VAL A 37 16.35 -9.25 -6.87
N PRO A 38 15.40 -9.40 -7.82
CA PRO A 38 14.64 -8.29 -8.38
C PRO A 38 13.58 -7.75 -7.40
N SER A 39 13.17 -8.56 -6.42
CA SER A 39 12.24 -8.14 -5.38
C SER A 39 12.49 -8.87 -4.07
N PHE A 40 12.31 -8.18 -2.94
CA PHE A 40 12.54 -8.73 -1.60
C PHE A 40 11.36 -8.43 -0.69
N ARG A 41 11.05 -9.38 0.20
CA ARG A 41 10.00 -9.21 1.21
C ARG A 41 10.60 -8.67 2.51
N TYR A 42 10.31 -7.42 2.81
CA TYR A 42 10.71 -6.77 4.07
C TYR A 42 9.47 -6.49 4.94
N LEU A 43 9.45 -7.06 6.15
CA LEU A 43 8.34 -6.89 7.12
C LEU A 43 6.95 -7.15 6.53
N GLY A 44 6.87 -8.10 5.59
CA GLY A 44 5.65 -8.50 4.91
C GLY A 44 5.29 -7.69 3.67
N SER A 45 5.98 -6.59 3.36
CA SER A 45 5.83 -5.80 2.13
C SER A 45 6.91 -6.13 1.10
N ILE A 46 6.56 -6.05 -0.17
CA ILE A 46 7.49 -6.32 -1.28
C ILE A 46 8.15 -5.02 -1.73
N LEU A 47 9.48 -5.01 -1.72
CA LEU A 47 10.33 -3.99 -2.30
C LEU A 47 10.84 -4.50 -3.64
N SER A 48 10.65 -3.73 -4.71
CA SER A 48 11.09 -4.08 -6.07
C SER A 48 12.29 -3.22 -6.48
N GLU A 49 13.14 -3.76 -7.35
CA GLU A 49 14.30 -3.07 -7.93
C GLU A 49 13.93 -1.80 -8.72
N ASP A 50 12.74 -1.81 -9.34
CA ASP A 50 12.23 -0.74 -10.19
C ASP A 50 11.51 0.37 -9.39
N ASN A 51 11.48 0.26 -8.06
CA ASN A 51 10.76 1.15 -7.15
C ASN A 51 9.24 1.23 -7.43
N THR A 52 8.64 0.23 -8.07
CA THR A 52 7.19 0.19 -8.27
C THR A 52 6.51 -0.69 -7.21
N ILE A 53 5.25 -0.35 -6.92
CA ILE A 53 4.40 -1.12 -6.01
C ILE A 53 3.54 -2.18 -6.74
N ASP A 54 3.80 -2.42 -8.03
CA ASP A 54 2.98 -3.33 -8.84
C ASP A 54 2.98 -4.75 -8.23
N ASN A 55 4.15 -5.27 -7.87
CA ASN A 55 4.28 -6.57 -7.19
C ASN A 55 3.60 -6.60 -5.82
N GLU A 56 3.70 -5.53 -5.04
CA GLU A 56 3.07 -5.42 -3.72
C GLU A 56 1.55 -5.43 -3.84
N VAL A 57 0.97 -4.64 -4.74
CA VAL A 57 -0.49 -4.57 -4.96
C VAL A 57 -1.03 -5.94 -5.41
N GLN A 58 -0.34 -6.60 -6.33
CA GLN A 58 -0.74 -7.94 -6.78
C GLN A 58 -0.65 -8.97 -5.64
N ASN A 59 0.42 -8.92 -4.83
CA ASN A 59 0.56 -9.78 -3.67
C ASN A 59 -0.56 -9.56 -2.64
N ARG A 60 -0.93 -8.30 -2.35
CA ARG A 60 -2.02 -7.96 -1.43
C ARG A 60 -3.38 -8.45 -1.93
N ILE A 61 -3.68 -8.27 -3.21
CA ILE A 61 -4.90 -8.81 -3.82
C ILE A 61 -4.93 -10.33 -3.70
N LYS A 62 -3.81 -11.03 -3.98
CA LYS A 62 -3.72 -12.50 -3.82
C LYS A 62 -4.00 -12.93 -2.38
N GLN A 63 -3.35 -12.28 -1.41
CA GLN A 63 -3.53 -12.60 0.02
C GLN A 63 -4.95 -12.34 0.50
N ALA A 64 -5.53 -11.18 0.16
CA ALA A 64 -6.89 -10.83 0.52
C ALA A 64 -7.92 -11.75 -0.17
N SER A 65 -7.67 -12.14 -1.43
CA SER A 65 -8.49 -13.11 -2.15
C SER A 65 -8.47 -14.49 -1.49
N ALA A 66 -7.30 -14.96 -1.06
CA ALA A 66 -7.18 -16.21 -0.30
C ALA A 66 -7.93 -16.13 1.04
N ALA A 67 -7.79 -15.02 1.78
CA ALA A 67 -8.52 -14.80 3.02
C ALA A 67 -10.05 -14.80 2.79
N PHE A 68 -10.51 -14.12 1.74
CA PHE A 68 -11.92 -14.11 1.35
C PHE A 68 -12.42 -15.51 1.00
N GLY A 69 -11.63 -16.26 0.23
CA GLY A 69 -11.94 -17.63 -0.19
C GLY A 69 -12.15 -18.57 1.00
N ARG A 70 -11.27 -18.51 2.01
CA ARG A 70 -11.37 -19.33 3.23
C ARG A 70 -12.66 -19.07 4.02
N LEU A 71 -13.15 -17.83 4.03
CA LEU A 71 -14.36 -17.43 4.77
C LEU A 71 -15.64 -17.52 3.93
N ARG A 72 -15.52 -17.77 2.61
CA ARG A 72 -16.62 -17.72 1.66
C ARG A 72 -17.84 -18.53 2.08
N ARG A 73 -17.65 -19.82 2.40
CA ARG A 73 -18.76 -20.73 2.73
C ARG A 73 -19.33 -20.46 4.13
N ARG A 74 -18.45 -20.29 5.11
CA ARG A 74 -18.79 -20.21 6.54
C ARG A 74 -19.41 -18.86 6.93
N VAL A 75 -18.96 -17.78 6.29
CA VAL A 75 -19.36 -16.40 6.61
C VAL A 75 -20.16 -15.78 5.48
N PHE A 76 -19.54 -15.57 4.31
CA PHE A 76 -20.12 -14.70 3.29
C PHE A 76 -21.36 -15.29 2.60
N GLN A 77 -21.38 -16.60 2.35
CA GLN A 77 -22.51 -17.32 1.76
C GLN A 77 -23.52 -17.86 2.79
N ASN A 78 -23.23 -17.75 4.08
CA ASN A 78 -24.08 -18.28 5.12
C ASN A 78 -25.36 -17.44 5.26
N LYS A 79 -26.53 -18.04 5.09
CA LYS A 79 -27.83 -17.34 5.17
C LYS A 79 -28.24 -17.00 6.60
N ASN A 80 -27.68 -17.68 7.59
CA ASN A 80 -27.99 -17.47 9.01
C ASN A 80 -27.23 -16.27 9.62
N LEU A 81 -26.33 -15.65 8.88
CA LEU A 81 -25.59 -14.47 9.33
C LEU A 81 -26.15 -13.19 8.73
N HIS A 82 -26.36 -12.18 9.58
CA HIS A 82 -26.73 -10.85 9.14
C HIS A 82 -25.68 -10.22 8.23
N LEU A 83 -26.13 -9.42 7.27
CA LEU A 83 -25.27 -8.69 6.33
C LEU A 83 -24.23 -7.84 7.08
N ARG A 84 -24.63 -7.13 8.13
CA ARG A 84 -23.74 -6.31 8.96
C ARG A 84 -22.56 -7.12 9.49
N THR A 85 -22.82 -8.31 10.06
CA THR A 85 -21.77 -9.19 10.57
C THR A 85 -20.82 -9.64 9.46
N LYS A 86 -21.35 -10.01 8.28
CA LYS A 86 -20.52 -10.39 7.12
C LYS A 86 -19.60 -9.26 6.67
N VAL A 87 -20.14 -8.04 6.59
CA VAL A 87 -19.37 -6.85 6.20
C VAL A 87 -18.31 -6.52 7.25
N CYS A 88 -18.64 -6.59 8.55
CA CYS A 88 -17.66 -6.37 9.62
C CYS A 88 -16.49 -7.36 9.53
N VAL A 89 -16.78 -8.65 9.35
CA VAL A 89 -15.73 -9.69 9.18
C VAL A 89 -14.91 -9.43 7.91
N TYR A 90 -15.56 -9.05 6.81
CA TYR A 90 -14.88 -8.70 5.57
C TYR A 90 -13.92 -7.51 5.74
N GLN A 91 -14.37 -6.43 6.39
CA GLN A 91 -13.54 -5.26 6.67
C GLN A 91 -12.37 -5.62 7.59
N ALA A 92 -12.63 -6.37 8.67
CA ALA A 92 -11.64 -6.71 9.68
C ALA A 92 -10.52 -7.64 9.15
N ILE A 93 -10.82 -8.51 8.19
CA ILE A 93 -9.87 -9.51 7.70
C ILE A 93 -9.40 -9.22 6.27
N CYS A 94 -10.34 -9.05 5.33
CA CYS A 94 -9.97 -8.94 3.92
C CYS A 94 -9.46 -7.54 3.57
N VAL A 95 -10.12 -6.48 4.05
CA VAL A 95 -9.70 -5.09 3.75
C VAL A 95 -8.39 -4.76 4.48
N THR A 96 -8.22 -5.17 5.74
CA THR A 96 -6.94 -5.02 6.46
C THR A 96 -5.79 -5.76 5.78
N THR A 97 -6.02 -6.99 5.29
CA THR A 97 -5.00 -7.73 4.52
C THR A 97 -4.69 -7.04 3.18
N LEU A 98 -5.71 -6.51 2.51
CA LEU A 98 -5.58 -5.83 1.22
C LEU A 98 -4.77 -4.53 1.35
N LEU A 99 -4.95 -3.79 2.44
CA LEU A 99 -4.41 -2.44 2.63
C LEU A 99 -3.24 -2.37 3.63
N TYR A 100 -2.65 -3.53 3.95
CA TYR A 100 -1.48 -3.56 4.81
C TYR A 100 -0.33 -2.74 4.19
N SER A 101 0.25 -1.84 5.00
CA SER A 101 1.28 -0.87 4.61
C SER A 101 0.89 0.15 3.53
N CYS A 102 -0.41 0.37 3.27
CA CYS A 102 -0.84 1.29 2.21
C CYS A 102 -0.49 2.77 2.49
N GLU A 103 -0.22 3.13 3.75
CA GLU A 103 0.24 4.44 4.16
C GLU A 103 1.58 4.86 3.51
N ALA A 104 2.41 3.89 3.10
CA ALA A 104 3.71 4.12 2.47
C ALA A 104 3.66 4.01 0.92
N TRP A 105 2.52 3.63 0.35
CA TRP A 105 2.41 3.39 -1.09
C TRP A 105 2.37 4.67 -1.91
N VAL A 106 3.06 4.64 -3.05
CA VAL A 106 2.92 5.65 -4.10
C VAL A 106 2.00 5.11 -5.19
N THR A 107 0.72 5.46 -5.12
CA THR A 107 -0.30 4.87 -5.99
C THR A 107 -0.54 5.66 -7.27
N TYR A 108 -0.65 4.94 -8.39
CA TYR A 108 -1.24 5.40 -9.66
C TYR A 108 -2.69 4.92 -9.79
N SER A 109 -3.45 5.56 -10.69
CA SER A 109 -4.85 5.22 -10.95
C SER A 109 -5.06 3.74 -11.30
N ARG A 110 -4.09 3.10 -11.97
CA ARG A 110 -4.16 1.66 -12.29
C ARG A 110 -4.20 0.78 -11.04
N HIS A 111 -3.43 1.12 -10.00
CA HIS A 111 -3.40 0.33 -8.76
C HIS A 111 -4.69 0.53 -7.97
N ILE A 112 -5.17 1.78 -7.86
CA ILE A 112 -6.45 2.08 -7.20
C ILE A 112 -7.60 1.34 -7.88
N ARG A 113 -7.67 1.38 -9.23
CA ARG A 113 -8.68 0.63 -9.99
C ARG A 113 -8.63 -0.86 -9.71
N ALA A 114 -7.44 -1.47 -9.67
CA ALA A 114 -7.30 -2.91 -9.41
C ALA A 114 -7.78 -3.28 -7.98
N LEU A 115 -7.42 -2.48 -6.98
CA LEU A 115 -7.85 -2.68 -5.59
C LEU A 115 -9.36 -2.47 -5.43
N GLU A 116 -9.91 -1.42 -6.04
CA GLU A 116 -11.34 -1.10 -6.01
C GLU A 116 -12.17 -2.20 -6.68
N GLN A 117 -11.72 -2.70 -7.85
CA GLN A 117 -12.36 -3.83 -8.53
C GLN A 117 -12.37 -5.10 -7.67
N PHE A 118 -11.29 -5.37 -6.93
CA PHE A 118 -11.29 -6.47 -5.97
C PHE A 118 -12.32 -6.23 -4.85
N HIS A 119 -12.32 -5.03 -4.26
CA HIS A 119 -13.24 -4.66 -3.18
C HIS A 119 -14.71 -4.80 -3.58
N ILE A 120 -15.11 -4.17 -4.69
CA ILE A 120 -16.48 -4.23 -5.21
C ILE A 120 -16.91 -5.66 -5.53
N ARG A 121 -16.05 -6.48 -6.17
CA ARG A 121 -16.37 -7.88 -6.46
C ARG A 121 -16.62 -8.69 -5.19
N CYS A 122 -15.87 -8.44 -4.12
CA CYS A 122 -16.10 -9.09 -2.82
C CYS A 122 -17.43 -8.65 -2.21
N LEU A 123 -17.75 -7.35 -2.21
CA LEU A 123 -19.00 -6.83 -1.66
C LEU A 123 -20.23 -7.32 -2.45
N GLN A 124 -20.17 -7.32 -3.78
CA GLN A 124 -21.23 -7.89 -4.63
C GLN A 124 -21.49 -9.36 -4.28
N ARG A 125 -20.44 -10.16 -4.07
CA ARG A 125 -20.57 -11.56 -3.64
C ARG A 125 -21.20 -11.71 -2.26
N ILE A 126 -20.92 -10.80 -1.33
CA ILE A 126 -21.53 -10.79 0.01
C ILE A 126 -23.02 -10.45 -0.08
N LEU A 127 -23.38 -9.51 -0.95
CA LEU A 127 -24.77 -9.08 -1.20
C LEU A 127 -25.57 -10.07 -2.07
N GLY A 128 -24.89 -11.00 -2.74
CA GLY A 128 -25.53 -11.88 -3.73
C GLY A 128 -25.85 -11.18 -5.06
N ILE A 129 -25.24 -10.02 -5.32
CA ILE A 129 -25.43 -9.26 -6.56
C ILE A 129 -24.62 -9.90 -7.69
N THR A 130 -25.26 -10.03 -8.84
CA THR A 130 -24.72 -10.56 -10.09
C THR A 130 -24.61 -9.46 -11.15
N TRP A 131 -23.97 -9.77 -12.28
CA TRP A 131 -23.85 -8.83 -13.39
C TRP A 131 -25.21 -8.43 -14.00
N ARG A 132 -26.24 -9.27 -13.85
CA ARG A 132 -27.59 -9.05 -14.40
C ARG A 132 -28.32 -7.91 -13.70
N ASP A 133 -28.00 -7.69 -12.43
CA ASP A 133 -28.67 -6.70 -11.59
C ASP A 133 -28.25 -5.27 -11.93
N ARG A 134 -27.15 -5.09 -12.70
CA ARG A 134 -26.63 -3.79 -13.17
C ARG A 134 -26.48 -2.72 -12.07
N VAL A 135 -26.23 -3.15 -10.83
CA VAL A 135 -26.10 -2.26 -9.68
C VAL A 135 -24.79 -1.45 -9.77
N PRO A 136 -24.83 -0.11 -9.69
CA PRO A 136 -23.64 0.72 -9.74
C PRO A 136 -22.76 0.52 -8.50
N HIS A 137 -21.44 0.74 -8.64
CA HIS A 137 -20.48 0.55 -7.55
C HIS A 137 -20.79 1.43 -6.32
N SER A 138 -21.29 2.65 -6.53
CA SER A 138 -21.70 3.56 -5.46
C SER A 138 -22.83 2.98 -4.61
N GLU A 139 -23.79 2.29 -5.23
CA GLU A 139 -24.89 1.64 -4.51
C GLU A 139 -24.40 0.41 -3.73
N VAL A 140 -23.45 -0.37 -4.28
CA VAL A 140 -22.82 -1.50 -3.56
C VAL A 140 -22.15 -1.02 -2.27
N LEU A 141 -21.40 0.09 -2.36
CA LEU A 141 -20.74 0.71 -1.19
C LEU A 141 -21.79 1.23 -0.18
N SER A 142 -22.84 1.90 -0.68
CA SER A 142 -23.93 2.43 0.15
C SER A 142 -24.66 1.31 0.92
N LYS A 143 -25.10 0.24 0.25
CA LYS A 143 -25.79 -0.91 0.89
C LYS A 143 -24.94 -1.61 1.95
N THR A 144 -23.62 -1.53 1.84
CA THR A 144 -22.69 -2.16 2.79
C THR A 144 -22.12 -1.18 3.80
N ASN A 145 -22.47 0.11 3.71
CA ASN A 145 -21.86 1.19 4.49
C ASN A 145 -20.31 1.13 4.46
N CYS A 146 -19.73 0.80 3.31
CA CYS A 146 -18.29 0.72 3.09
C CYS A 146 -17.80 1.99 2.39
N ARG A 147 -16.56 2.39 2.70
CA ARG A 147 -15.83 3.44 1.96
C ARG A 147 -15.16 2.81 0.74
N SER A 148 -14.88 3.62 -0.30
CA SER A 148 -14.00 3.18 -1.38
C SER A 148 -12.59 2.88 -0.84
N ILE A 149 -11.83 2.07 -1.58
CA ILE A 149 -10.44 1.80 -1.25
C ILE A 149 -9.60 3.07 -1.36
N GLU A 150 -9.85 3.91 -2.37
CA GLU A 150 -9.14 5.17 -2.53
C GLU A 150 -9.31 6.09 -1.31
N ALA A 151 -10.53 6.24 -0.80
CA ALA A 151 -10.80 7.04 0.39
C ALA A 151 -10.11 6.44 1.63
N THR A 152 -10.10 5.11 1.75
CA THR A 152 -9.45 4.42 2.86
C THR A 152 -7.93 4.58 2.84
N ILE A 153 -7.29 4.42 1.66
CA ILE A 153 -5.84 4.67 1.50
C ILE A 153 -5.51 6.12 1.84
N THR A 154 -6.30 7.08 1.33
CA THR A 154 -6.13 8.50 1.61
C THR A 154 -6.19 8.78 3.12
N GLN A 155 -7.17 8.20 3.81
CA GLN A 155 -7.29 8.32 5.26
C GLN A 155 -6.06 7.76 6.00
N HIS A 156 -5.58 6.57 5.62
CA HIS A 156 -4.39 5.96 6.22
C HIS A 156 -3.13 6.81 5.99
N GLN A 157 -2.94 7.33 4.77
CA GLN A 157 -1.82 8.19 4.42
C GLN A 157 -1.84 9.51 5.20
N LEU A 158 -3.00 10.15 5.34
CA LEU A 158 -3.12 11.40 6.11
C LEU A 158 -2.92 11.17 7.62
N ARG A 159 -3.44 10.06 8.16
CA ARG A 159 -3.20 9.69 9.57
C ARG A 159 -1.72 9.46 9.84
N TRP A 160 -1.03 8.75 8.95
CA TRP A 160 0.41 8.53 9.03
C TRP A 160 1.19 9.83 8.88
N LEU A 161 0.81 10.68 7.93
CA LEU A 161 1.41 12.00 7.75
C LEU A 161 1.34 12.83 9.04
N GLY A 162 0.16 12.92 9.66
CA GLY A 162 0.00 13.62 10.94
C GLY A 162 0.92 13.04 12.03
N HIS A 163 1.06 11.72 12.10
CA HIS A 163 1.99 11.08 13.03
C HIS A 163 3.46 11.47 12.74
N VAL A 164 3.89 11.49 11.47
CA VAL A 164 5.25 11.92 11.10
C VAL A 164 5.48 13.40 11.42
N VAL A 165 4.48 14.26 11.21
CA VAL A 165 4.54 15.70 11.53
C VAL A 165 4.68 15.91 13.04
N ARG A 166 4.07 15.08 13.89
CA ARG A 166 4.23 15.14 15.35
C ARG A 166 5.57 14.58 15.87
N MET A 167 6.32 13.82 15.06
CA MET A 167 7.60 13.26 15.50
C MET A 167 8.65 14.35 15.78
N PRO A 168 9.59 14.15 16.71
CA PRO A 168 10.74 15.04 16.88
C PRO A 168 11.55 15.22 15.58
N SER A 169 12.14 16.41 15.37
CA SER A 169 12.87 16.77 14.15
C SER A 169 14.11 15.91 13.87
N ASN A 170 14.66 15.25 14.89
CA ASN A 170 15.80 14.33 14.74
C ASN A 170 15.40 12.96 14.16
N ARG A 171 14.11 12.60 14.15
CA ARG A 171 13.62 11.31 13.67
C ARG A 171 13.75 11.22 12.15
N LEU A 172 14.27 10.09 11.66
CA LEU A 172 14.50 9.86 10.23
C LEU A 172 13.25 10.07 9.35
N PRO A 173 12.03 9.57 9.70
CA PRO A 173 10.85 9.80 8.87
C PRO A 173 10.52 11.29 8.69
N ARG A 174 10.63 12.10 9.76
CA ARG A 174 10.42 13.55 9.68
C ARG A 174 11.52 14.21 8.87
N ARG A 175 12.78 13.87 9.09
CA ARG A 175 13.92 14.39 8.30
C ARG A 175 13.78 14.08 6.82
N VAL A 176 13.36 12.88 6.45
CA VAL A 176 13.13 12.49 5.04
C VAL A 176 11.92 13.22 4.46
N LEU A 177 10.84 13.38 5.23
CA LEU A 177 9.65 14.10 4.78
C LEU A 177 9.92 15.59 4.53
N TYR A 178 10.70 16.28 5.36
CA TYR A 178 11.01 17.70 5.17
C TYR A 178 12.30 17.94 4.39
N GLY A 179 13.14 16.91 4.25
CA GLY A 179 14.41 16.97 3.54
C GLY A 179 14.27 17.31 2.05
N GLN A 180 15.28 17.99 1.55
CA GLN A 180 15.48 18.30 0.14
C GLN A 180 16.91 17.90 -0.25
N LEU A 181 17.10 17.48 -1.51
CA LEU A 181 18.43 17.17 -2.00
C LEU A 181 19.23 18.47 -2.13
N HIS A 182 20.44 18.50 -1.58
CA HIS A 182 21.34 19.66 -1.68
C HIS A 182 21.83 19.86 -3.13
N HIS A 183 22.04 18.76 -3.85
CA HIS A 183 22.47 18.76 -5.25
C HIS A 183 21.58 17.83 -6.10
N GLY A 184 21.54 18.11 -7.40
CA GLY A 184 20.76 17.35 -8.37
C GLY A 184 19.38 17.96 -8.59
N ARG A 185 18.97 18.01 -9.86
CA ARG A 185 17.62 18.43 -10.27
C ARG A 185 16.92 17.26 -10.94
N ARG A 186 15.60 17.31 -10.85
CA ARG A 186 14.72 16.39 -11.56
C ARG A 186 14.73 16.74 -13.04
N SER A 187 14.85 15.73 -13.90
CA SER A 187 14.64 15.89 -15.35
C SER A 187 13.22 16.40 -15.65
N ALA A 188 13.03 17.17 -16.72
CA ALA A 188 11.68 17.51 -17.16
C ALA A 188 10.97 16.29 -17.78
N GLY A 189 9.63 16.24 -17.73
CA GLY A 189 8.82 15.24 -18.44
C GLY A 189 8.24 14.11 -17.56
N GLY A 190 8.19 12.88 -18.10
CA GLY A 190 7.48 11.71 -17.58
C GLY A 190 8.06 11.08 -16.30
N GLN A 191 8.14 11.85 -15.22
CA GLN A 191 8.76 11.42 -13.98
C GLN A 191 7.86 10.51 -13.15
N LYS A 192 8.46 9.52 -12.47
CA LYS A 192 7.75 8.70 -11.48
C LYS A 192 7.19 9.58 -10.35
N LYS A 193 5.96 9.31 -9.92
CA LYS A 193 5.33 10.00 -8.78
C LYS A 193 6.17 9.79 -7.51
N ARG A 194 6.30 10.83 -6.67
CA ARG A 194 6.89 10.72 -5.33
C ARG A 194 5.81 10.53 -4.27
N TYR A 195 6.24 10.06 -3.11
CA TYR A 195 5.37 10.03 -1.93
C TYR A 195 4.83 11.43 -1.57
N LYS A 196 5.67 12.48 -1.62
CA LYS A 196 5.22 13.88 -1.41
C LYS A 196 4.13 14.31 -2.40
N ASP A 197 4.20 13.86 -3.66
CA ASP A 197 3.20 14.22 -4.69
C ASP A 197 1.85 13.55 -4.38
N GLN A 198 1.88 12.31 -3.89
CA GLN A 198 0.70 11.59 -3.40
C GLN A 198 0.06 12.33 -2.22
N LEU A 199 0.85 12.72 -1.22
CA LEU A 199 0.35 13.47 -0.06
C LEU A 199 -0.25 14.83 -0.44
N LYS A 200 0.38 15.58 -1.36
CA LYS A 200 -0.18 16.84 -1.88
C LYS A 200 -1.55 16.63 -2.52
N THR A 201 -1.72 15.55 -3.27
CA THR A 201 -3.01 15.19 -3.87
C THR A 201 -4.03 14.86 -2.77
N ALA A 202 -3.66 14.05 -1.78
CA ALA A 202 -4.52 13.69 -0.65
C ALA A 202 -4.99 14.93 0.14
N LEU A 203 -4.07 15.83 0.50
CA LEU A 203 -4.37 17.09 1.19
C LEU A 203 -5.34 17.96 0.38
N LYS A 204 -5.08 18.11 -0.93
CA LYS A 204 -5.97 18.86 -1.83
C LYS A 204 -7.37 18.25 -1.89
N THR A 205 -7.49 16.93 -2.04
CA THR A 205 -8.78 16.23 -2.07
C THR A 205 -9.55 16.42 -0.76
N CYS A 206 -8.85 16.42 0.38
CA CYS A 206 -9.44 16.63 1.70
C CYS A 206 -9.59 18.12 2.08
N LYS A 207 -9.27 19.06 1.18
CA LYS A 207 -9.31 20.52 1.43
C LYS A 207 -8.47 20.97 2.62
N ILE A 208 -7.37 20.28 2.90
CA ILE A 208 -6.41 20.64 3.96
C ILE A 208 -5.30 21.48 3.33
N ARG A 209 -5.09 22.69 3.86
CA ARG A 209 -3.99 23.57 3.43
C ARG A 209 -2.66 23.02 3.96
N PRO A 210 -1.61 22.87 3.12
CA PRO A 210 -0.31 22.38 3.58
C PRO A 210 0.31 23.22 4.71
N GLU A 211 0.05 24.53 4.72
CA GLU A 211 0.57 25.47 5.73
C GLU A 211 -0.05 25.24 7.10
N ALA A 212 -1.31 24.79 7.14
CA ALA A 212 -2.03 24.47 8.36
C ALA A 212 -1.78 23.02 8.81
N LEU A 213 -0.93 22.25 8.14
CA LEU A 213 -0.76 20.83 8.40
C LEU A 213 -0.21 20.57 9.80
N GLU A 214 0.72 21.40 10.29
CA GLU A 214 1.30 21.23 11.63
C GLU A 214 0.27 21.55 12.70
N ASP A 215 -0.54 22.59 12.51
CA ASP A 215 -1.63 22.96 13.41
C ASP A 215 -2.74 21.90 13.44
N VAL A 216 -3.17 21.42 12.26
CA VAL A 216 -4.21 20.38 12.14
C VAL A 216 -3.72 19.03 12.65
N ALA A 217 -2.42 18.78 12.65
CA ALA A 217 -1.83 17.57 13.19
C ALA A 217 -1.51 17.67 14.70
N ALA A 218 -1.61 18.85 15.31
CA ALA A 218 -1.44 19.03 16.74
C ALA A 218 -2.75 18.68 17.47
N ASP A 219 -3.01 17.38 17.62
CA ASP A 219 -3.92 16.88 18.67
C ASP A 219 -3.20 16.90 20.03
#